data_AF-A0A661L1V1-F1
#
_entry.id   AF-A0A661L1V1-F1
#
_cell.length_a   1.000
_cell.length_b   1.000
_cell.length_c   1.000
_cell.angle_alpha   90.00
_cell.angle_beta   90.00
_cell.angle_gamma   90.00
#
_symmetry.space_group_name_H-M   'P 1'
#
loop_
_entity.id
_entity.type
_entity.pdbx_description
1 polymer ?
#
loop_
_entity_poly.entity_id
_entity_poly.type
_entity_poly.pdbx_seq_one_letter_code
_entity_poly.pdbx_strand_id
1 'polypeptide(L)'
;MLNRDCKRENRSRIQREADSRIDFDCHAPLLTPQEAEYEASRCLGTISCEACDICRLLCPDMAITRDSITGHIIIDLDYCKGCGICAFVCPKGAITMVLEENS
;
A
#
# COMPACT_ATOMS: atom_id res chain seq x y z
N MET A 1 -10.48 13.41 -21.98
CA MET A 1 -11.95 13.27 -21.83
C MET A 1 -12.23 13.42 -20.34
N LEU A 2 -12.77 14.58 -19.93
CA LEU A 2 -13.13 14.85 -18.53
C LEU A 2 -14.28 13.94 -18.14
N ASN A 3 -14.13 13.22 -17.03
CA ASN A 3 -15.10 12.23 -16.57
C ASN A 3 -16.29 13.01 -15.98
N ARG A 4 -17.34 13.22 -16.79
CA ARG A 4 -18.49 14.08 -16.47
C ARG A 4 -19.26 13.65 -15.22
N ASP A 5 -19.01 12.44 -14.73
CA ASP A 5 -19.59 11.89 -13.51
C ASP A 5 -18.76 12.24 -12.24
N CYS A 6 -17.57 12.81 -12.42
CA CYS A 6 -16.75 13.30 -11.33
C CYS A 6 -17.33 14.62 -10.78
N LYS A 7 -18.09 14.53 -9.67
CA LYS A 7 -18.65 15.69 -8.95
C LYS A 7 -17.60 16.77 -8.61
N ARG A 8 -16.32 16.41 -8.54
CA ARG A 8 -15.19 17.32 -8.29
C ARG A 8 -14.89 18.23 -9.49
N GLU A 9 -15.08 17.75 -10.72
CA GLU A 9 -14.81 18.51 -11.95
C GLU A 9 -15.87 19.61 -12.21
N ASN A 10 -17.10 19.41 -11.73
CA ASN A 10 -18.21 20.36 -11.85
C ASN A 10 -18.36 21.35 -10.68
N ARG A 11 -17.48 21.32 -9.67
CA ARG A 11 -17.53 22.33 -8.58
C ARG A 11 -17.09 23.69 -9.11
N SER A 12 -17.79 24.74 -8.70
CA SER A 12 -17.40 26.13 -8.99
C SER A 12 -16.00 26.43 -8.45
N ARG A 13 -15.26 27.32 -9.10
CA ARG A 13 -13.88 27.69 -8.68
C ARG A 13 -13.84 28.20 -7.23
N ILE A 14 -14.87 28.96 -6.82
CA ILE A 14 -15.01 29.46 -5.44
C ILE A 14 -15.19 28.29 -4.44
N GLN A 15 -16.02 27.29 -4.77
CA GLN A 15 -16.19 26.10 -3.92
C GLN A 15 -14.93 25.22 -3.88
N ARG A 16 -14.15 25.15 -4.95
CA ARG A 16 -12.85 24.43 -4.94
C ARG A 16 -11.86 25.09 -3.99
N GLU A 17 -11.80 26.43 -3.99
CA GLU A 17 -10.91 27.18 -3.10
C GLU A 17 -11.29 26.99 -1.63
N ALA A 18 -12.58 26.99 -1.31
CA ALA A 18 -13.08 26.75 0.05
C ALA A 18 -12.75 25.34 0.59
N ASP A 19 -12.94 24.29 -0.22
CA ASP A 19 -12.58 22.89 0.14
C ASP A 19 -11.05 22.69 0.23
N SER A 20 -10.27 23.50 -0.49
CA SER A 20 -8.80 23.36 -0.58
C SER A 20 -8.03 24.11 0.50
N ARG A 21 -8.68 25.03 1.22
CA ARG A 21 -8.04 25.75 2.33
C ARG A 21 -8.04 24.82 3.52
N ILE A 22 -6.91 24.14 3.71
CA ILE A 22 -6.56 23.59 5.01
C ILE A 22 -6.57 24.80 5.96
N ASP A 23 -7.56 24.85 6.83
CA ASP A 23 -7.62 25.87 7.86
C ASP A 23 -6.52 25.57 8.87
N PHE A 24 -5.45 26.35 8.81
CA PHE A 24 -4.28 26.18 9.68
C PHE A 24 -4.60 26.52 11.14
N ASP A 25 -5.73 27.19 11.41
CA ASP A 25 -6.17 27.54 12.76
C ASP A 25 -6.99 26.40 13.40
N CYS A 26 -7.49 25.43 12.63
CA CYS A 26 -8.10 24.21 13.15
C CYS A 26 -7.31 22.96 12.72
N HIS A 27 -6.40 22.54 13.60
CA HIS A 27 -5.87 21.19 13.52
C HIS A 27 -6.99 20.20 13.86
N ALA A 28 -7.05 19.09 13.12
CA ALA A 28 -7.88 17.96 13.52
C ALA A 28 -7.56 17.63 14.99
N PRO A 29 -8.57 17.29 15.81
CA PRO A 29 -8.35 16.98 17.22
C PRO A 29 -7.29 15.88 17.35
N LEU A 30 -6.50 15.95 18.42
CA LEU A 30 -5.49 14.94 18.72
C LEU A 30 -6.16 13.56 18.79
N LEU A 31 -5.48 12.56 18.23
CA LEU A 31 -5.92 11.17 18.35
C LEU A 31 -6.05 10.78 19.81
N THR A 32 -7.09 10.02 20.14
CA THR A 32 -7.14 9.32 21.42
C THR A 32 -6.00 8.31 21.51
N PRO A 33 -5.58 7.89 22.72
CA PRO A 33 -4.53 6.89 22.87
C PRO A 33 -4.80 5.61 22.05
N GLN A 34 -6.05 5.16 22.01
CA GLN A 34 -6.45 3.96 21.27
C GLN A 34 -6.34 4.15 19.74
N GLU A 35 -6.75 5.30 19.23
CA GLU A 35 -6.62 5.62 17.80
C GLU A 35 -5.16 5.78 17.40
N ALA A 36 -4.33 6.38 18.26
CA ALA A 36 -2.90 6.52 18.03
C ALA A 36 -2.21 5.16 17.95
N GLU A 37 -2.56 4.22 18.83
CA GLU A 37 -2.07 2.84 18.78
C GLU A 37 -2.51 2.12 17.51
N TYR A 38 -3.78 2.27 17.11
CA TYR A 38 -4.31 1.68 15.88
C TYR A 38 -3.58 2.22 14.64
N GLU A 39 -3.37 3.53 14.55
CA GLU A 39 -2.64 4.12 13.41
C GLU A 39 -1.16 3.69 13.41
N ALA A 40 -0.52 3.63 14.58
CA ALA A 40 0.85 3.13 14.71
C ALA A 40 1.00 1.67 14.27
N SER A 41 -0.04 0.84 14.42
CA SER A 41 -0.01 -0.56 13.95
C SER A 41 0.12 -0.70 12.43
N ARG A 42 -0.24 0.32 11.65
CA ARG A 42 -0.06 0.37 10.18
C ARG A 42 1.37 0.69 9.75
N CYS A 43 2.29 0.91 10.70
CA CYS A 43 3.67 1.28 10.42
C CYS A 43 4.39 0.20 9.61
N LEU A 44 5.04 0.64 8.53
CA LEU A 44 5.82 -0.23 7.65
C LEU A 44 7.27 -0.45 8.13
N GLY A 45 7.60 -0.03 9.36
CA GLY A 45 8.96 -0.10 9.91
C GLY A 45 9.31 -1.41 10.64
N THR A 46 8.36 -2.32 10.86
CA THR A 46 8.64 -3.65 11.45
C THR A 46 9.16 -4.61 10.39
N ILE A 47 9.82 -5.71 10.80
CA ILE A 47 10.39 -6.71 9.87
C ILE A 47 9.34 -7.77 9.46
N SER A 48 8.15 -7.80 10.07
CA SER A 48 7.07 -8.77 9.79
C SER A 48 6.22 -8.39 8.58
N CYS A 49 5.96 -9.33 7.66
CA CYS A 49 5.02 -9.09 6.55
C CYS A 49 3.59 -8.85 7.08
N GLU A 50 3.02 -7.67 6.80
CA GLU A 50 1.61 -7.32 7.13
C GLU A 50 0.73 -7.25 5.87
N ALA A 51 1.20 -7.87 4.78
CA ALA A 51 0.51 -7.92 3.49
C ALA A 51 0.05 -6.52 3.01
N CYS A 52 0.98 -5.59 2.79
CA CYS A 52 0.71 -4.25 2.27
C CYS A 52 0.52 -4.17 0.74
N ASP A 53 0.54 -5.31 0.04
CA ASP A 53 0.42 -5.46 -1.42
C ASP A 53 1.48 -4.79 -2.32
N ILE A 54 2.47 -4.06 -1.77
CA ILE A 54 3.52 -3.41 -2.58
C ILE A 54 4.25 -4.42 -3.47
N CYS A 55 4.65 -5.57 -2.94
CA CYS A 55 5.30 -6.63 -3.70
C CYS A 55 4.39 -7.21 -4.80
N ARG A 56 3.10 -7.37 -4.52
CA ARG A 56 2.10 -7.88 -5.47
C ARG A 56 1.87 -6.91 -6.63
N LEU A 57 1.73 -5.63 -6.35
CA LEU A 57 1.48 -4.59 -7.35
C LEU A 57 2.67 -4.38 -8.30
N LEU A 58 3.89 -4.62 -7.81
CA LEU A 58 5.12 -4.41 -8.57
C LEU A 58 5.67 -5.68 -9.22
N CYS A 59 5.04 -6.83 -9.01
CA CYS A 59 5.45 -8.08 -9.66
C CYS A 59 5.08 -8.02 -11.16
N PRO A 60 6.06 -8.00 -12.09
CA PRO A 60 5.78 -7.88 -13.52
C PRO A 60 5.09 -9.13 -14.08
N ASP A 61 5.39 -10.31 -13.52
CA ASP A 61 4.82 -11.59 -13.94
C ASP A 61 3.53 -11.96 -13.19
N MET A 62 3.06 -11.10 -12.27
CA MET A 62 1.88 -11.34 -11.43
C MET A 62 1.93 -12.67 -10.64
N ALA A 63 3.12 -13.16 -10.32
CA ALA A 63 3.34 -14.39 -9.55
C ALA A 63 2.99 -14.28 -8.05
N ILE A 64 2.60 -13.08 -7.58
CA ILE A 64 2.33 -12.81 -6.17
C ILE A 64 0.83 -12.58 -5.97
N THR A 65 0.22 -13.35 -5.08
CA THR A 65 -1.21 -13.28 -4.76
C THR A 65 -1.44 -13.09 -3.26
N ARG A 66 -2.70 -12.85 -2.91
CA ARG A 66 -3.16 -12.79 -1.52
C ARG A 66 -4.05 -13.99 -1.26
N ASP A 67 -3.74 -14.71 -0.19
CA ASP A 67 -4.58 -15.80 0.27
C ASP A 67 -5.98 -15.28 0.64
N SER A 68 -7.02 -15.97 0.19
CA SER A 68 -8.40 -15.53 0.41
C SER A 68 -8.92 -15.75 1.82
N ILE A 69 -8.25 -16.62 2.60
CA ILE A 69 -8.67 -17.02 3.95
C ILE A 69 -7.86 -16.25 5.01
N THR A 70 -6.53 -16.34 4.93
CA THR A 70 -5.59 -15.75 5.89
C THR A 70 -5.23 -14.31 5.56
N GLY A 71 -5.40 -13.88 4.30
CA GLY A 71 -4.98 -12.57 3.83
C GLY A 71 -3.46 -12.42 3.68
N HIS A 72 -2.68 -13.48 3.86
CA HIS A 72 -1.23 -13.44 3.70
C HIS A 72 -0.80 -13.35 2.23
N ILE A 73 0.39 -12.83 2.00
CA ILE A 73 1.01 -12.83 0.67
C ILE A 73 1.51 -14.25 0.34
N ILE A 74 1.14 -14.74 -0.83
CA ILE A 74 1.60 -16.01 -1.40
C ILE A 74 2.41 -15.69 -2.66
N ILE A 75 3.59 -16.28 -2.79
CA ILE A 75 4.42 -16.20 -3.99
C ILE A 75 4.37 -17.57 -4.67
N ASP A 76 3.83 -17.62 -5.89
CA ASP A 76 3.88 -18.79 -6.74
C ASP A 76 5.29 -18.93 -7.31
N LEU A 77 6.06 -19.88 -6.77
CA LEU A 77 7.45 -20.09 -7.17
C LEU A 77 7.58 -20.73 -8.55
N ASP A 78 6.58 -21.47 -9.02
CA ASP A 78 6.58 -22.07 -10.36
C ASP A 78 6.42 -21.00 -11.45
N TYR A 79 5.67 -19.93 -11.14
CA TYR A 79 5.50 -18.80 -12.04
C TYR A 79 6.58 -17.72 -11.88
N CYS A 80 7.17 -17.60 -10.70
CA CYS A 80 8.21 -16.63 -10.38
C CYS A 80 9.42 -16.72 -11.35
N LYS A 81 9.94 -15.56 -11.78
CA LYS A 81 11.14 -15.46 -12.64
C LYS A 81 12.39 -15.02 -11.89
N GLY A 82 12.31 -14.80 -10.59
CA GLY A 82 13.46 -14.44 -9.76
C GLY A 82 14.01 -13.01 -9.98
N CYS A 83 13.21 -12.07 -10.51
CA CYS A 83 13.68 -10.70 -10.80
C CYS A 83 14.08 -9.88 -9.55
N GLY A 84 13.67 -10.30 -8.35
CA GLY A 84 14.08 -9.67 -7.08
C GLY A 84 13.42 -8.33 -6.74
N ILE A 85 12.55 -7.80 -7.60
CA ILE A 85 11.86 -6.51 -7.37
C ILE A 85 11.08 -6.54 -6.05
N CYS A 86 10.35 -7.62 -5.79
CA CYS A 86 9.56 -7.78 -4.56
C CYS A 86 10.41 -7.70 -3.28
N ALA A 87 11.62 -8.25 -3.29
CA ALA A 87 12.55 -8.18 -2.16
C ALA A 87 13.12 -6.77 -1.99
N PHE A 88 13.49 -6.12 -3.09
CA PHE A 88 14.05 -4.77 -3.08
C PHE A 88 13.06 -3.71 -2.59
N VAL A 89 11.79 -3.81 -3.01
CA VAL A 89 10.76 -2.81 -2.70
C VAL A 89 10.05 -3.07 -1.37
N CYS A 90 10.26 -4.21 -0.73
CA CYS A 90 9.63 -4.52 0.54
C CYS A 90 10.19 -3.61 1.64
N PRO A 91 9.41 -2.65 2.19
CA PRO A 91 9.93 -1.75 3.22
C PRO A 91 10.28 -2.48 4.52
N LYS A 92 9.70 -3.67 4.70
CA LYS A 92 9.88 -4.53 5.87
C LYS A 92 11.03 -5.52 5.73
N GLY A 93 11.60 -5.67 4.54
CA GLY A 93 12.60 -6.71 4.27
C GLY A 93 12.09 -8.14 4.50
N ALA A 94 10.78 -8.37 4.38
CA ALA A 94 10.14 -9.66 4.68
C ALA A 94 10.34 -10.74 3.60
N ILE A 95 11.00 -10.41 2.49
CA ILE A 95 11.27 -11.31 1.37
C ILE A 95 12.78 -11.39 1.19
N THR A 96 13.30 -12.61 1.16
CA THR A 96 14.73 -12.89 0.90
C THR A 96 14.86 -13.64 -0.42
N MET A 97 15.77 -13.16 -1.27
CA MET A 97 16.12 -13.87 -2.50
C MET A 97 17.16 -14.94 -2.20
N VAL A 98 16.92 -16.15 -2.67
CA VAL A 98 17.85 -17.28 -2.59
C VAL A 98 18.12 -17.79 -4.00
N LEU A 99 19.32 -18.34 -4.22
CA LEU A 99 19.62 -19.02 -5.47
C LEU A 99 18.89 -20.36 -5.48
N GLU A 100 18.31 -20.71 -6.62
CA GLU A 100 17.75 -22.04 -6.81
C GLU A 100 18.87 -23.07 -6.89
N GLU A 101 18.86 -24.04 -5.98
CA GLU A 101 19.77 -25.18 -6.02
C GLU A 101 19.13 -26.28 -6.88
N ASN A 102 19.53 -26.33 -8.15
CA ASN A 102 19.24 -27.37 -9.14
C ASN A 102 17.77 -27.83 -9.26
N SER A 103 17.04 -27.23 -10.20
CA SER A 103 15.80 -27.81 -10.79
C SER A 103 16.08 -29.06 -11.63
#